data_AF-A0A938CG71-F1
#
_entry.id   AF-A0A938CG71-F1
#
_cell.length_a   1.000
_cell.length_b   1.000
_cell.length_c   1.000
_cell.angle_alpha   90.00
_cell.angle_beta   90.00
_cell.angle_gamma   90.00
#
_symmetry.space_group_name_H-M   'P 1'
#
loop_
_entity.id
_entity.type
_entity.pdbx_description
1 polymer ?
#
loop_
_entity_poly.entity_id
_entity_poly.type
_entity_poly.pdbx_seq_one_letter_code
_entity_poly.pdbx_strand_id
1 'polypeptide(L)'
;MTGKTLLSCIGVACILALLGAVSVEAADWPQWRGPTADGISAETGLLQDWPAGGPPVAWQVDSLGEGYSSVSISGGRIYAQGNVDGIEKVICLNEADGSLVWAVQPEPVLAAVEGRIADAL
;
A
#
# COMPACT_ATOMS: atom_id res chain seq x y z
N MET A 1 -3.51 -54.89 -11.91
CA MET A 1 -3.00 -53.71 -12.67
C MET A 1 -3.63 -52.39 -12.22
N THR A 2 -4.18 -52.30 -11.01
CA THR A 2 -5.06 -51.19 -10.57
C THR A 2 -4.45 -50.27 -9.48
N GLY A 3 -3.41 -50.72 -8.77
CA GLY A 3 -2.83 -49.95 -7.64
C GLY A 3 -1.84 -48.85 -8.02
N LYS A 4 -1.12 -48.97 -9.14
CA LYS A 4 -0.11 -47.97 -9.56
C LYS A 4 -0.75 -46.69 -10.14
N THR A 5 -1.95 -46.81 -10.69
CA THR A 5 -2.70 -45.70 -11.30
C THR A 5 -3.30 -44.77 -10.23
N LEU A 6 -3.75 -45.31 -9.10
CA LEU A 6 -4.37 -44.54 -8.01
C LEU A 6 -3.34 -43.68 -7.23
N LEU A 7 -2.14 -44.23 -6.97
CA LEU A 7 -1.03 -43.45 -6.38
C LEU A 7 -0.55 -42.33 -7.32
N SER A 8 -0.61 -42.55 -8.63
CA SER A 8 -0.24 -41.54 -9.62
C SER A 8 -1.20 -40.34 -9.63
N CYS A 9 -2.52 -40.56 -9.47
CA CYS A 9 -3.51 -39.49 -9.44
C CYS A 9 -3.40 -38.62 -8.17
N ILE A 10 -3.09 -39.23 -7.01
CA ILE A 10 -2.91 -38.50 -5.74
C ILE A 10 -1.63 -37.66 -5.78
N GLY A 11 -0.53 -38.21 -6.31
CA GLY A 11 0.73 -37.46 -6.47
C GLY A 11 0.59 -36.26 -7.42
N VAL A 12 -0.15 -36.42 -8.53
CA VAL A 12 -0.42 -35.33 -9.49
C VAL A 12 -1.32 -34.25 -8.88
N ALA A 13 -2.34 -34.62 -8.08
CA ALA A 13 -3.21 -33.66 -7.41
C ALA A 13 -2.47 -32.84 -6.33
N CYS A 14 -1.57 -33.45 -5.55
CA CYS A 14 -0.75 -32.72 -4.58
C CYS A 14 0.24 -31.76 -5.26
N ILE A 15 0.83 -32.16 -6.40
CA ILE A 15 1.74 -31.29 -7.18
C ILE A 15 0.97 -30.09 -7.78
N LEU A 16 -0.24 -30.31 -8.31
CA LEU A 16 -1.10 -29.23 -8.82
C LEU A 16 -1.55 -28.25 -7.71
N ALA A 17 -1.80 -28.73 -6.49
CA ALA A 17 -2.12 -27.88 -5.35
C ALA A 17 -0.93 -27.04 -4.86
N LEU A 18 0.30 -27.57 -4.98
CA LEU A 18 1.54 -26.84 -4.64
C LEU A 18 1.92 -25.78 -5.68
N LEU A 19 1.49 -25.94 -6.94
CA LEU A 19 1.74 -24.99 -8.04
C LEU A 19 0.80 -23.77 -8.04
N GLY A 20 -0.30 -23.81 -7.26
CA GLY A 20 -1.36 -22.80 -7.30
C GLY A 20 -1.16 -21.57 -6.40
N ALA A 21 -0.07 -21.48 -5.64
CA ALA A 21 0.14 -20.44 -4.63
C ALA A 21 1.37 -19.57 -4.89
N VAL A 22 1.64 -19.22 -6.15
CA VAL A 22 2.58 -18.13 -6.43
C VAL A 22 1.86 -16.82 -6.12
N SER A 23 2.08 -16.29 -4.92
CA SER A 23 1.70 -14.92 -4.59
C SER A 23 2.56 -13.99 -5.45
N VAL A 24 1.93 -13.28 -6.38
CA VAL A 24 2.53 -12.09 -6.98
C VAL A 24 2.59 -11.04 -5.89
N GLU A 25 3.77 -10.89 -5.29
CA GLU A 25 4.04 -9.82 -4.34
C GLU A 25 4.45 -8.59 -5.16
N ALA A 26 3.68 -7.51 -5.04
CA ALA A 26 4.03 -6.24 -5.67
C ALA A 26 5.34 -5.71 -5.07
N ALA A 27 6.13 -4.99 -5.87
CA ALA A 27 7.37 -4.42 -5.38
C ALA A 27 7.09 -3.16 -4.53
N ASP A 28 7.86 -2.99 -3.46
CA ASP A 28 7.81 -1.79 -2.62
C ASP A 28 8.04 -0.49 -3.43
N TRP A 29 7.39 0.60 -3.00
CA TRP A 29 7.52 1.95 -3.56
C TRP A 29 7.97 2.94 -2.47
N PRO A 30 9.22 2.84 -1.98
CA PRO A 30 9.60 3.44 -0.69
C PRO A 30 9.74 4.96 -0.71
N GLN A 31 9.80 5.60 -1.88
CA GLN A 31 10.09 7.03 -2.01
C GLN A 31 9.37 7.68 -3.20
N TRP A 32 9.43 9.01 -3.28
CA TRP A 32 8.96 9.78 -4.43
C TRP A 32 9.56 9.21 -5.72
N ARG A 33 8.68 8.87 -6.67
CA ARG A 33 9.04 8.26 -7.96
C ARG A 33 9.67 6.86 -7.86
N GLY A 34 9.47 6.14 -6.76
CA GLY A 34 9.72 4.71 -6.68
C GLY A 34 11.16 4.33 -6.37
N PRO A 35 11.48 3.03 -6.40
CA PRO A 35 12.76 2.49 -5.94
C PRO A 35 13.98 3.05 -6.69
N THR A 36 13.79 3.47 -7.95
CA THR A 36 14.82 4.05 -8.82
C THR A 36 14.67 5.57 -9.01
N ALA A 37 13.67 6.20 -8.38
CA ALA A 37 13.34 7.63 -8.49
C ALA A 37 13.01 8.12 -9.92
N ASP A 38 12.77 7.21 -10.88
CA ASP A 38 12.45 7.53 -12.27
C ASP A 38 10.93 7.61 -12.54
N GLY A 39 10.10 7.14 -11.61
CA GLY A 39 8.64 7.14 -11.71
C GLY A 39 8.08 5.98 -12.54
N ILE A 40 8.85 4.92 -12.75
CA ILE A 40 8.49 3.78 -13.58
C ILE A 40 8.27 2.53 -12.71
N SER A 41 7.12 1.87 -12.88
CA SER A 41 6.87 0.55 -12.31
C SER A 41 7.41 -0.54 -13.23
N ALA A 42 8.04 -1.56 -12.64
CA ALA A 42 8.51 -2.76 -13.35
C ALA A 42 7.44 -3.86 -13.44
N GLU A 43 6.23 -3.61 -12.92
CA GLU A 43 5.14 -4.58 -12.95
C GLU A 43 4.69 -4.91 -14.38
N THR A 44 4.26 -6.14 -14.58
CA THR A 44 3.81 -6.66 -15.88
C THR A 44 2.47 -7.39 -15.71
N GLY A 45 1.82 -7.74 -16.82
CA GLY A 45 0.51 -8.42 -16.77
C GLY A 45 -0.65 -7.52 -16.33
N LEU A 46 -0.44 -6.19 -16.33
CA LEU A 46 -1.49 -5.21 -16.07
C LEU A 46 -2.55 -5.24 -17.18
N LEU A 47 -3.78 -4.82 -16.82
CA LEU A 47 -4.85 -4.64 -17.79
C LEU A 47 -4.41 -3.69 -18.90
N GLN A 48 -4.56 -4.12 -20.15
CA GLN A 48 -4.26 -3.29 -21.32
C GLN A 48 -5.43 -2.36 -21.67
N ASP A 49 -6.65 -2.77 -21.35
CA ASP A 49 -7.88 -2.00 -21.54
C ASP A 49 -8.70 -2.02 -20.25
N TRP A 50 -9.30 -0.88 -19.92
CA TRP A 50 -10.23 -0.79 -18.80
C TRP A 50 -11.62 -1.27 -19.25
N PRO A 51 -12.36 -1.98 -18.38
CA PRO A 51 -13.77 -2.23 -18.63
C PRO A 51 -14.54 -0.90 -18.60
N ALA A 52 -15.76 -0.88 -19.15
CA ALA A 52 -16.55 0.34 -19.30
C ALA A 52 -16.78 1.14 -17.99
N GLY A 53 -16.78 0.46 -16.85
CA GLY A 53 -16.91 1.08 -15.51
C GLY A 53 -15.59 1.33 -14.78
N GLY A 54 -14.45 1.07 -15.42
CA GLY A 54 -13.14 1.08 -14.78
C GLY A 54 -12.84 -0.18 -13.95
N PRO A 55 -11.57 -0.40 -13.56
CA PRO A 55 -11.22 -1.48 -12.64
C PRO A 55 -11.98 -1.30 -11.31
N PRO A 56 -12.39 -2.39 -10.65
CA PRO A 56 -13.03 -2.29 -9.35
C PRO A 56 -12.09 -1.64 -8.34
N VAL A 57 -12.62 -0.73 -7.52
CA VAL A 57 -11.89 -0.15 -6.40
C VAL A 57 -11.61 -1.25 -5.39
N ALA A 58 -10.34 -1.53 -5.10
CA ALA A 58 -9.96 -2.54 -4.12
C ALA A 58 -10.35 -2.11 -2.70
N TRP A 59 -10.02 -0.87 -2.34
CA TRP A 59 -10.42 -0.19 -1.11
C TRP A 59 -10.15 1.32 -1.26
N GLN A 60 -10.71 2.12 -0.35
CA GLN A 60 -10.57 3.57 -0.32
C GLN A 60 -10.50 4.07 1.12
N VAL A 61 -9.67 5.09 1.37
CA VAL A 61 -9.50 5.72 2.69
C VAL A 61 -9.72 7.22 2.57
N ASP A 62 -10.81 7.71 3.15
CA ASP A 62 -11.21 9.12 3.10
C ASP A 62 -10.71 9.96 4.30
N SER A 63 -10.09 9.30 5.28
CA SER A 63 -9.70 9.91 6.56
C SER A 63 -8.29 10.52 6.58
N LEU A 64 -7.65 10.70 5.43
CA LEU A 64 -6.29 11.26 5.35
C LEU A 64 -6.26 12.80 5.41
N GLY A 65 -7.41 13.45 5.27
CA GLY A 65 -7.52 14.90 5.29
C GLY A 65 -6.97 15.58 4.04
N GLU A 66 -6.63 16.85 4.14
CA GLU A 66 -6.14 17.66 3.02
C GLU A 66 -4.62 17.51 2.85
N GLY A 67 -4.12 17.39 1.62
CA GLY A 67 -2.68 17.33 1.41
C GLY A 67 -2.26 17.11 -0.04
N TYR A 68 -0.98 17.36 -0.30
CA TYR A 68 -0.32 17.13 -1.60
C TYR A 68 0.80 16.09 -1.49
N SER A 69 0.82 15.29 -0.41
CA SER A 69 1.85 14.29 -0.18
C SER A 69 1.74 13.16 -1.20
N SER A 70 2.87 12.62 -1.63
CA SER A 70 2.90 11.27 -2.19
C SER A 70 2.68 10.23 -1.10
N VAL A 71 2.51 8.98 -1.54
CA VAL A 71 2.58 7.80 -0.69
C VAL A 71 3.94 7.11 -0.84
N SER A 72 4.42 6.54 0.26
CA SER A 72 5.51 5.58 0.28
C SER A 72 4.95 4.23 0.71
N ILE A 73 5.33 3.16 0.02
CA ILE A 73 4.86 1.80 0.30
C ILE A 73 6.07 0.94 0.64
N SER A 74 6.05 0.30 1.80
CA SER A 74 7.07 -0.70 2.14
C SER A 74 6.57 -1.73 3.14
N GLY A 75 6.79 -3.01 2.82
CA GLY A 75 6.54 -4.12 3.74
C GLY A 75 5.08 -4.24 4.18
N GLY A 76 4.12 -4.13 3.27
CA GLY A 76 2.69 -4.22 3.58
C GLY A 76 2.12 -2.99 4.28
N ARG A 77 2.82 -1.85 4.21
CA ARG A 77 2.45 -0.58 4.83
C ARG A 77 2.48 0.55 3.83
N ILE A 78 1.51 1.44 3.95
CA ILE A 78 1.44 2.69 3.21
C ILE A 78 1.68 3.83 4.19
N TYR A 79 2.55 4.75 3.81
CA TYR A 79 2.90 5.93 4.58
C TYR A 79 2.52 7.18 3.77
N ALA A 80 1.80 8.09 4.38
CA ALA A 80 1.35 9.34 3.78
C ALA A 80 1.44 10.48 4.79
N GLN A 81 1.28 11.71 4.30
CA GLN A 81 1.12 12.89 5.14
C GLN A 81 -0.14 13.63 4.72
N GLY A 82 -0.89 14.10 5.71
CA GLY A 82 -2.14 14.81 5.47
C GLY A 82 -2.51 15.71 6.65
N ASN A 83 -3.32 16.71 6.37
CA ASN A 83 -3.88 17.64 7.35
C ASN A 83 -5.28 17.16 7.74
N VAL A 84 -5.38 16.58 8.93
CA VAL A 84 -6.62 16.10 9.52
C VAL A 84 -7.07 17.10 10.57
N ASP A 85 -8.21 17.75 10.33
CA ASP A 85 -8.81 18.74 11.24
C ASP A 85 -7.86 19.89 11.63
N GLY A 86 -7.07 20.39 10.67
CA GLY A 86 -6.11 21.47 10.90
C GLY A 86 -4.76 21.02 11.45
N ILE A 87 -4.56 19.71 11.68
CA ILE A 87 -3.33 19.16 12.24
C ILE A 87 -2.64 18.28 11.19
N GLU A 88 -1.41 18.64 10.86
CA GLU A 88 -0.55 17.79 10.02
C GLU A 88 -0.23 16.47 10.74
N LYS A 89 -0.41 15.36 10.04
CA LYS A 89 -0.16 13.99 10.51
C LYS A 89 0.70 13.24 9.51
N VAL A 90 1.69 12.52 10.01
CA VAL A 90 2.25 11.34 9.32
C VAL A 90 1.34 10.16 9.64
N ILE A 91 0.87 9.46 8.61
CA ILE A 91 -0.16 8.42 8.70
C ILE A 91 0.40 7.13 8.13
N CYS A 92 0.21 6.02 8.85
CA CYS A 92 0.52 4.68 8.39
C CYS A 92 -0.74 3.82 8.29
N LEU A 93 -0.92 3.19 7.13
CA LEU A 93 -2.04 2.30 6.82
C LEU A 93 -1.52 0.89 6.52
N ASN A 94 -2.41 -0.09 6.68
CA ASN A 94 -2.22 -1.43 6.17
C ASN A 94 -2.52 -1.44 4.67
N GLU A 95 -1.60 -1.97 3.86
CA GLU A 95 -1.76 -2.02 2.41
C GLU A 95 -2.91 -2.94 1.96
N ALA A 96 -3.19 -3.99 2.73
CA ALA A 96 -4.17 -5.00 2.34
C ALA A 96 -5.62 -4.47 2.33
N ASP A 97 -5.95 -3.55 3.21
CA ASP A 97 -7.33 -3.10 3.44
C ASP A 97 -7.47 -1.59 3.72
N GLY A 98 -6.37 -0.84 3.72
CA GLY A 98 -6.36 0.59 4.02
C GLY A 98 -6.60 0.92 5.50
N SER A 99 -6.67 -0.07 6.40
CA SER A 99 -6.92 0.18 7.82
C SER A 99 -5.80 1.01 8.46
N LEU A 100 -6.18 1.95 9.32
CA LEU A 100 -5.22 2.77 10.05
C LEU A 100 -4.40 1.91 11.01
N VAL A 101 -3.08 1.97 10.89
CA VAL A 101 -2.13 1.34 11.82
C VAL A 101 -1.74 2.33 12.90
N TRP A 102 -1.31 3.53 12.50
CA TRP A 102 -1.03 4.65 13.42
C TRP A 102 -1.07 5.98 12.66
N ALA A 103 -1.28 7.07 13.39
CA ALA A 103 -1.09 8.43 12.89
C ALA A 103 -0.46 9.28 13.99
N VAL A 104 0.54 10.08 13.64
CA VAL A 104 1.26 10.93 14.59
C VAL A 104 1.41 12.32 14.00
N GLN A 105 1.26 13.34 14.85
CA GLN A 105 1.72 14.67 14.47
C GLN A 105 3.24 14.69 14.60
N PRO A 106 4.01 15.02 13.56
CA PRO A 106 5.44 15.20 13.70
C PRO A 106 5.72 16.30 14.75
N GLU A 107 6.50 15.97 15.79
CA GLU A 107 6.76 16.87 16.94
C GLU A 107 7.64 18.09 16.60
N PRO A 108 7.52 19.23 17.34
CA PRO A 108 6.29 19.82 17.86
C PRO A 108 6.03 21.11 17.09
N VAL A 109 5.25 21.02 16.01
CA VAL A 109 4.80 22.21 15.26
C VAL A 109 4.04 23.18 16.17
N LEU A 110 3.28 22.68 17.15
CA LEU A 110 2.52 23.52 18.09
C LEU A 110 3.41 24.39 18.99
N ALA A 111 4.43 23.81 19.64
CA ALA A 111 5.35 24.57 20.50
C ALA A 111 6.16 25.61 19.71
N ALA A 112 6.52 25.29 18.46
CA ALA A 112 7.21 26.21 17.57
C ALA A 112 6.30 27.34 17.04
N VAL A 113 5.00 27.07 16.83
CA VAL A 113 4.03 28.07 16.37
C VAL A 113 3.63 29.01 17.50
N GLU A 114 3.39 28.51 18.71
CA GLU A 114 3.06 29.34 19.88
C GLU A 114 4.19 30.33 20.21
N GLY A 115 5.46 29.87 20.18
CA GLY A 115 6.60 30.77 20.37
C GLY A 115 6.67 31.89 19.32
N ARG A 116 6.37 31.58 18.05
CA ARG A 116 6.44 32.55 16.95
C ARG A 116 5.31 33.57 16.94
N ILE A 117 4.14 33.25 17.49
CA ILE A 117 3.02 34.19 17.64
C ILE A 117 3.25 35.13 18.83
N ALA A 118 3.80 34.61 19.93
CA ALA A 118 4.14 35.41 21.10
C ALA A 118 5.23 36.47 20.81
N ASP A 119 6.19 36.15 19.94
CA ASP A 119 7.28 37.08 19.55
C ASP A 119 6.88 38.09 18.46
N ALA A 120 5.68 37.95 17.88
CA ALA A 120 5.19 38.80 16.79
C ALA A 120 4.13 39.84 17.23
N LEU A 121 3.79 39.88 18.51
CA LEU A 121 2.91 40.87 19.16
C LEU A 121 3.70 41.76 20.12
#